data_AF-A0A3M1F4D2-F1
#
_entry.id   AF-A0A3M1F4D2-F1
#
_cell.length_a   1.000
_cell.length_b   1.000
_cell.length_c   1.000
_cell.angle_alpha   90.00
_cell.angle_beta   90.00
_cell.angle_gamma   90.00
#
_symmetry.space_group_name_H-M   'P 1'
#
loop_
_entity.id
_entity.type
_entity.pdbx_description
1 polymer ?
#
loop_
_entity_poly.entity_id
_entity_poly.type
_entity_poly.pdbx_seq_one_letter_code
_entity_poly.pdbx_strand_id
1 'polypeptide(L)'
;MSLERSIMGNPDRQSKIARMLQEVDLYLDEHADRTTGRYLWEAFGHDSKSQVRGLQQTVYSTTRFYDIIAFIKNQMGKEGKTPQWNRAIPDAENRRMGDILIEGFETLLREGERIAREIGAGDEPDLGPFPIALRLARGWVRQITAEYLYQQVLKEGEAR
;
A
#
# COMPACT_ATOMS: atom_id res chain seq x y z
N MET A 1 -40.69 8.87 18.66
CA MET A 1 -39.35 8.26 18.78
C MET A 1 -38.46 8.90 17.72
N SER A 2 -37.64 9.87 18.13
CA SER A 2 -36.98 10.85 17.25
C SER A 2 -35.88 10.22 16.37
N LEU A 3 -35.91 10.56 15.07
CA LEU A 3 -34.88 10.29 14.06
C LEU A 3 -33.50 10.88 14.46
N GLU A 4 -33.45 11.77 15.45
CA GLU A 4 -32.21 12.40 15.92
C GLU A 4 -31.24 11.42 16.59
N ARG A 5 -31.73 10.30 17.14
CA ARG A 5 -30.84 9.22 17.63
C ARG A 5 -30.14 8.45 16.51
N SER A 6 -30.57 8.62 15.26
CA SER A 6 -29.90 8.05 14.09
C SER A 6 -28.71 8.89 13.62
N ILE A 7 -28.59 10.15 14.08
CA ILE A 7 -27.51 11.08 13.70
C ILE A 7 -26.37 11.05 14.73
N MET A 8 -26.66 10.72 15.99
CA MET A 8 -25.64 10.40 16.99
C MET A 8 -25.10 8.98 16.72
N GLY A 9 -24.04 8.88 15.92
CA GLY A 9 -23.37 7.62 15.62
C GLY A 9 -23.09 6.80 16.89
N ASN A 10 -23.33 5.49 16.83
CA ASN A 10 -23.10 4.55 17.92
C ASN A 10 -21.72 4.83 18.58
N PRO A 11 -21.67 5.23 19.87
CA PRO A 11 -20.42 5.57 20.56
C PRO A 11 -19.36 4.45 20.51
N ASP A 12 -19.81 3.19 20.50
CA ASP A 12 -18.92 2.02 20.32
C ASP A 12 -18.23 2.06 18.94
N ARG A 13 -19.00 2.33 17.89
CA ARG A 13 -18.47 2.43 16.51
C ARG A 13 -17.47 3.57 16.38
N GLN A 14 -17.75 4.73 16.98
CA GLN A 14 -16.82 5.87 16.96
C GLN A 14 -15.50 5.54 17.68
N SER A 15 -15.58 4.86 18.82
CA SER A 15 -14.40 4.38 19.55
C SER A 15 -13.57 3.41 18.70
N LYS A 16 -14.22 2.44 18.03
CA LYS A 16 -13.54 1.51 17.11
C LYS A 16 -12.88 2.19 15.93
N ILE A 17 -13.53 3.19 15.31
CA ILE A 17 -12.95 3.99 14.24
C ILE A 17 -11.70 4.71 14.72
N ALA A 18 -11.76 5.37 15.88
CA ALA A 18 -10.62 6.09 16.44
C ALA A 18 -9.44 5.16 16.72
N ARG A 19 -9.70 3.99 17.33
CA ARG A 19 -8.67 2.96 17.58
C ARG A 19 -8.09 2.42 16.28
N MET A 20 -8.92 2.10 15.28
CA MET A 20 -8.46 1.64 13.97
C MET A 20 -7.52 2.66 13.31
N LEU A 21 -7.88 3.95 13.31
CA LEU A 21 -7.02 4.99 12.74
C LEU A 21 -5.69 5.09 13.47
N GLN A 22 -5.73 5.06 14.80
CA GLN A 22 -4.52 5.08 15.63
C GLN A 22 -3.60 3.89 15.30
N GLU A 23 -4.13 2.66 15.27
CA GLU A 23 -3.34 1.46 14.97
C GLU A 23 -2.76 1.47 13.55
N VAL A 24 -3.51 1.99 12.56
CA VAL A 24 -3.02 2.14 11.19
C VAL A 24 -1.86 3.13 11.12
N ASP A 25 -1.99 4.31 11.75
CA ASP A 25 -0.95 5.33 11.74
C ASP A 25 0.31 4.83 12.47
N LEU A 26 0.12 4.20 13.63
CA LEU A 26 1.21 3.67 14.45
C LEU A 26 1.97 2.57 13.71
N TYR A 27 1.27 1.65 13.05
CA TYR A 27 1.90 0.63 12.19
C TYR A 27 2.73 1.26 11.07
N LEU A 28 2.18 2.25 10.35
CA LEU A 28 2.85 2.90 9.23
C LEU A 28 4.10 3.68 9.67
N ASP A 29 4.07 4.30 10.85
CA ASP A 29 5.22 5.01 11.41
C ASP A 29 6.32 4.05 11.87
N GLU A 30 5.96 2.94 12.53
CA GLU A 30 6.92 1.92 12.98
C GLU A 30 7.55 1.12 11.82
N HIS A 31 6.79 0.90 10.75
CA HIS A 31 7.19 0.06 9.61
C HIS A 31 7.45 0.88 8.34
N ALA A 32 7.99 2.09 8.50
CA ALA A 32 8.31 2.96 7.38
C ALA A 32 9.26 2.29 6.37
N ASP A 33 8.74 1.98 5.18
CA ASP A 33 9.45 1.17 4.19
C ASP A 33 10.19 2.01 3.15
N ARG A 34 11.40 2.44 3.51
CA ARG A 34 12.30 3.11 2.55
C ARG A 34 12.97 2.12 1.60
N THR A 35 13.10 0.86 2.00
CA THR A 35 13.85 -0.13 1.22
C THR A 35 13.13 -0.47 -0.07
N THR A 36 11.82 -0.74 -0.02
CA THR A 36 11.00 -0.98 -1.23
C THR A 36 10.99 0.24 -2.15
N GLY A 37 10.99 1.46 -1.60
CA GLY A 37 11.09 2.68 -2.39
C GLY A 37 12.39 2.80 -3.18
N ARG A 38 13.53 2.39 -2.59
CA ARG A 38 14.81 2.28 -3.31
C ARG A 38 14.78 1.18 -4.37
N TYR A 39 14.17 0.03 -4.07
CA TYR A 39 14.03 -1.04 -5.07
C TYR A 39 13.18 -0.61 -6.26
N LEU A 40 12.13 0.19 -6.05
CA LEU A 40 11.40 0.83 -7.15
C LEU A 40 12.34 1.70 -8.01
N TRP A 41 13.25 2.44 -7.39
CA TRP A 41 14.23 3.25 -8.12
C TRP A 41 15.16 2.39 -8.97
N GLU A 42 15.72 1.33 -8.39
CA GLU A 42 16.57 0.37 -9.11
C GLU A 42 15.83 -0.32 -10.27
N ALA A 43 14.54 -0.62 -10.09
CA ALA A 43 13.72 -1.27 -11.10
C ALA A 43 13.40 -0.31 -12.26
N PHE A 44 13.01 0.92 -11.96
CA PHE A 44 12.34 1.81 -12.90
C PHE A 44 13.20 2.99 -13.38
N GLY A 45 14.18 3.41 -12.58
CA GLY A 45 15.02 4.58 -12.85
C GLY A 45 14.20 5.83 -13.19
N HIS A 46 14.77 6.72 -14.01
CA HIS A 46 14.12 7.96 -14.46
C HIS A 46 12.95 7.72 -15.42
N ASP A 47 13.07 6.76 -16.33
CA ASP A 47 12.19 6.66 -17.51
C ASP A 47 10.79 6.10 -17.19
N SER A 48 10.60 5.58 -15.98
CA SER A 48 9.40 4.79 -15.65
C SER A 48 8.65 5.31 -14.43
N LYS A 49 8.77 6.61 -14.14
CA LYS A 49 7.97 7.31 -13.12
C LYS A 49 6.47 7.11 -13.28
N SER A 50 6.00 6.97 -14.51
CA SER A 50 4.60 6.69 -14.83
C SER A 50 4.12 5.35 -14.25
N GLN A 51 4.99 4.34 -14.13
CA GLN A 51 4.66 3.05 -13.52
C GLN A 51 4.40 3.19 -12.03
N VAL A 52 5.30 3.89 -11.32
CA VAL A 52 5.16 4.14 -9.88
C VAL A 52 3.93 5.00 -9.58
N ARG A 53 3.65 6.01 -10.42
CA ARG A 53 2.41 6.79 -10.32
C ARG A 53 1.15 5.96 -10.63
N GLY A 54 1.24 5.03 -11.59
CA GLY A 54 0.18 4.08 -11.91
C GLY A 54 -0.15 3.16 -10.73
N LEU A 55 0.87 2.70 -10.00
CA LEU A 55 0.68 1.95 -8.74
C LEU A 55 -0.09 2.78 -7.72
N GLN A 56 0.41 3.99 -7.44
CA GLN A 56 -0.18 4.89 -6.47
C GLN A 56 -1.65 5.16 -6.83
N GLN A 57 -1.93 5.52 -8.09
CA GLN A 57 -3.29 5.79 -8.53
C GLN A 57 -4.21 4.58 -8.32
N THR A 58 -3.77 3.39 -8.72
CA THR A 58 -4.53 2.14 -8.56
C THR A 58 -4.90 1.86 -7.10
N VAL A 59 -3.91 1.96 -6.21
CA VAL A 59 -4.09 1.72 -4.76
C VAL A 59 -5.05 2.73 -4.14
N TYR A 60 -4.99 4.00 -4.57
CA TYR A 60 -5.88 5.04 -4.07
C TYR A 60 -7.32 4.90 -4.60
N SER A 61 -7.50 4.48 -5.86
CA SER A 61 -8.83 4.40 -6.48
C SER A 61 -9.57 3.08 -6.26
N THR A 62 -8.86 1.99 -5.93
CA THR A 62 -9.51 0.69 -5.77
C THR A 62 -10.41 0.63 -4.52
N THR A 63 -11.52 -0.10 -4.66
CA THR A 63 -12.43 -0.45 -3.56
C THR A 63 -12.20 -1.88 -3.05
N ARG A 64 -11.45 -2.72 -3.79
CA ARG A 64 -11.14 -4.10 -3.42
C ARG A 64 -9.65 -4.28 -3.28
N PHE A 65 -9.23 -4.87 -2.17
CA PHE A 65 -7.82 -5.10 -1.88
C PHE A 65 -7.13 -5.94 -2.96
N TYR A 66 -7.75 -7.05 -3.37
CA TYR A 66 -7.17 -7.96 -4.36
C TYR A 66 -7.03 -7.36 -5.76
N ASP A 67 -7.71 -6.26 -6.09
CA ASP A 67 -7.51 -5.56 -7.36
C ASP A 67 -6.09 -4.97 -7.45
N ILE A 68 -5.47 -4.64 -6.31
CA ILE A 68 -4.06 -4.18 -6.24
C ILE A 68 -3.13 -5.33 -6.64
N ILE A 69 -3.32 -6.51 -6.04
CA ILE A 69 -2.51 -7.70 -6.35
C ILE A 69 -2.69 -8.11 -7.82
N ALA A 70 -3.93 -8.10 -8.31
CA ALA A 70 -4.24 -8.40 -9.70
C ALA A 70 -3.58 -7.39 -10.65
N PHE A 71 -3.60 -6.09 -10.31
CA PHE A 71 -2.87 -5.07 -11.06
C PHE A 71 -1.39 -5.39 -11.17
N ILE A 72 -0.70 -5.67 -10.06
CA ILE A 72 0.74 -5.97 -10.05
C ILE A 72 1.03 -7.22 -10.88
N LYS A 73 0.27 -8.31 -10.70
CA LYS A 73 0.41 -9.53 -11.49
C LYS A 73 0.24 -9.27 -12.99
N ASN A 74 -0.73 -8.45 -13.37
CA ASN A 74 -0.92 -8.06 -14.77
C ASN A 74 0.26 -7.23 -15.30
N GLN A 75 0.85 -6.37 -14.48
CA GLN A 75 2.04 -5.61 -14.85
C GLN A 75 3.31 -6.46 -14.97
N MET A 76 3.38 -7.60 -14.26
CA MET A 76 4.46 -8.58 -14.39
C MET A 76 4.40 -9.38 -15.69
N GLY A 77 3.26 -9.38 -16.40
CA GLY A 77 3.18 -9.87 -17.77
C GLY A 77 1.82 -10.44 -18.21
N LYS A 78 1.27 -9.87 -19.28
CA LYS A 78 0.75 -10.62 -20.44
C LYS A 78 1.88 -10.64 -21.50
N GLU A 79 2.06 -11.75 -22.20
CA GLU A 79 3.13 -11.98 -23.19
C GLU A 79 3.30 -10.79 -24.17
N GLY A 80 4.53 -10.28 -24.36
CA GLY A 80 4.89 -9.43 -25.52
C GLY A 80 5.62 -8.11 -25.29
N LYS A 81 5.80 -7.61 -24.06
CA LYS A 81 6.63 -6.43 -23.74
C LYS A 81 7.44 -6.69 -22.48
N THR A 82 8.71 -6.24 -22.44
CA THR A 82 9.59 -6.39 -21.26
C THR A 82 8.90 -5.83 -20.02
N PRO A 83 8.36 -6.67 -19.12
CA PRO A 83 7.58 -6.19 -17.99
C PRO A 83 8.55 -5.63 -16.97
N GLN A 84 8.60 -4.31 -16.82
CA GLN A 84 9.51 -3.64 -15.89
C GLN A 84 9.29 -4.10 -14.43
N TRP A 85 8.09 -4.55 -14.11
CA TRP A 85 7.71 -5.13 -12.82
C TRP A 85 8.29 -6.52 -12.58
N ASN A 86 8.72 -7.21 -13.64
CA ASN A 86 9.40 -8.50 -13.57
C ASN A 86 10.94 -8.34 -13.50
N ARG A 87 11.44 -7.11 -13.35
CA ARG A 87 12.88 -6.84 -13.26
C ARG A 87 13.42 -7.33 -11.92
N ALA A 88 14.54 -8.05 -11.99
CA ALA A 88 15.30 -8.48 -10.82
C ALA A 88 16.01 -7.29 -10.18
N ILE A 89 15.99 -7.26 -8.85
CA ILE A 89 16.62 -6.23 -8.01
C ILE A 89 17.89 -6.83 -7.41
N PRO A 90 19.09 -6.37 -7.82
CA PRO A 90 20.35 -6.93 -7.34
C PRO A 90 20.48 -6.90 -5.81
N ASP A 91 20.07 -5.78 -5.21
CA ASP A 91 20.18 -5.55 -3.77
C ASP A 91 19.12 -6.32 -2.95
N ALA A 92 18.14 -6.94 -3.62
CA ALA A 92 17.12 -7.78 -3.02
C ALA A 92 17.29 -9.26 -3.42
N GLU A 93 18.52 -9.77 -3.45
CA GLU A 93 18.83 -11.17 -3.78
C GLU A 93 18.27 -11.61 -5.15
N ASN A 94 18.26 -10.69 -6.13
CA ASN A 94 17.67 -10.89 -7.46
C ASN A 94 16.16 -11.20 -7.47
N ARG A 95 15.45 -10.87 -6.39
CA ARG A 95 13.99 -10.94 -6.37
C ARG A 95 13.38 -9.95 -7.37
N ARG A 96 12.20 -10.27 -7.88
CA ARG A 96 11.50 -9.42 -8.85
C ARG A 96 10.72 -8.34 -8.11
N MET A 97 10.70 -7.13 -8.66
CA MET A 97 9.99 -6.00 -8.05
C MET A 97 8.51 -6.31 -7.76
N GLY A 98 7.83 -7.00 -8.68
CA GLY A 98 6.43 -7.39 -8.50
C GLY A 98 6.22 -8.36 -7.34
N ASP A 99 7.13 -9.31 -7.12
CA ASP A 99 7.06 -10.25 -6.00
C ASP A 99 7.22 -9.53 -4.66
N ILE A 100 8.20 -8.61 -4.59
CA ILE A 100 8.43 -7.76 -3.41
C ILE A 100 7.17 -6.97 -3.05
N LEU A 101 6.52 -6.37 -4.05
CA LEU A 101 5.29 -5.60 -3.82
C LEU A 101 4.12 -6.47 -3.38
N ILE A 102 3.95 -7.65 -4.01
CA ILE A 102 2.89 -8.60 -3.64
C ILE A 102 3.04 -9.01 -2.18
N GLU A 103 4.24 -9.40 -1.75
CA GLU A 103 4.50 -9.77 -0.35
C GLU A 103 4.28 -8.61 0.62
N GLY A 104 4.64 -7.38 0.22
CA GLY A 104 4.35 -6.17 0.98
C GLY A 104 2.84 -6.02 1.20
N PHE A 105 2.04 -6.07 0.14
CA PHE A 105 0.58 -5.99 0.26
C PHE A 105 -0.01 -7.17 1.04
N GLU A 106 0.47 -8.41 0.86
CA GLU A 106 0.02 -9.54 1.67
C GLU A 106 0.32 -9.36 3.16
N THR A 107 1.43 -8.71 3.50
CA THR A 107 1.75 -8.32 4.88
C THR A 107 0.73 -7.31 5.40
N LEU A 108 0.40 -6.27 4.62
CA LEU A 108 -0.61 -5.29 5.00
C LEU A 108 -2.01 -5.90 5.15
N LEU A 109 -2.33 -6.95 4.40
CA LEU A 109 -3.58 -7.70 4.58
C LEU A 109 -3.61 -8.42 5.93
N ARG A 110 -2.54 -9.15 6.28
CA ARG A 110 -2.41 -9.83 7.58
C ARG A 110 -2.50 -8.84 8.74
N GLU A 111 -1.91 -7.66 8.58
CA GLU A 111 -2.00 -6.59 9.58
C GLU A 111 -3.41 -5.98 9.65
N GLY A 112 -4.09 -5.82 8.52
CA GLY A 112 -5.51 -5.45 8.51
C GLY A 112 -6.38 -6.45 9.27
N GLU A 113 -6.13 -7.76 9.11
CA GLU A 113 -6.80 -8.81 9.87
C GLU A 113 -6.51 -8.75 11.37
N ARG A 114 -5.25 -8.48 11.74
CA ARG A 114 -4.84 -8.32 13.15
C ARG A 114 -5.57 -7.14 13.79
N ILE A 115 -5.48 -5.95 13.19
CA ILE A 115 -6.12 -4.73 13.70
C ILE A 115 -7.64 -4.92 13.80
N ALA A 116 -8.28 -5.50 12.78
CA ALA A 116 -9.73 -5.78 12.79
C ALA A 116 -10.15 -6.67 13.97
N ARG A 117 -9.35 -7.69 14.31
CA ARG A 117 -9.59 -8.54 15.50
C ARG A 117 -9.43 -7.77 16.79
N GLU A 118 -8.36 -6.98 16.93
CA GLU A 118 -8.05 -6.26 18.17
C GLU A 118 -9.09 -5.19 18.53
N ILE A 119 -9.68 -4.54 17.52
CA ILE A 119 -10.76 -3.57 17.73
C ILE A 119 -12.15 -4.24 17.80
N GLY A 120 -12.24 -5.56 17.65
CA GLY A 120 -13.50 -6.30 17.68
C GLY A 120 -14.45 -5.97 16.53
N ALA A 121 -13.90 -5.77 15.32
CA ALA A 121 -14.66 -5.36 14.12
C ALA A 121 -14.47 -6.31 12.92
N GLY A 122 -14.05 -7.56 13.16
CA GLY A 122 -13.71 -8.53 12.10
C GLY A 122 -14.79 -8.73 11.03
N ASP A 123 -16.07 -8.70 11.40
CA ASP A 123 -17.21 -8.88 10.48
C ASP A 123 -17.90 -7.56 10.10
N GLU A 124 -17.40 -6.41 10.56
CA GLU A 124 -18.01 -5.11 10.26
C GLU A 124 -17.64 -4.68 8.82
N PRO A 125 -18.61 -4.36 7.94
CA PRO A 125 -18.31 -4.07 6.53
C PRO A 125 -17.29 -2.95 6.28
N ASP A 126 -17.27 -1.92 7.13
CA ASP A 126 -16.40 -0.75 6.98
C ASP A 126 -15.12 -0.81 7.84
N LEU A 127 -15.06 -1.75 8.78
CA LEU A 127 -14.00 -1.87 9.80
C LEU A 127 -13.36 -3.27 9.83
N GLY A 128 -13.77 -4.15 8.92
CA GLY A 128 -13.18 -5.46 8.75
C GLY A 128 -11.79 -5.40 8.13
N PRO A 129 -11.18 -6.57 7.87
CA PRO A 129 -9.79 -6.67 7.43
C PRO A 129 -9.48 -5.92 6.14
N PHE A 130 -10.34 -6.02 5.12
CA PHE A 130 -10.07 -5.43 3.81
C PHE A 130 -10.11 -3.89 3.78
N PRO A 131 -11.12 -3.20 4.39
CA PRO A 131 -11.08 -1.75 4.54
C PRO A 131 -9.83 -1.23 5.26
N ILE A 132 -9.39 -1.94 6.30
CA ILE A 132 -8.18 -1.57 7.06
C ILE A 132 -6.93 -1.80 6.21
N ALA A 133 -6.82 -2.97 5.55
CA ALA A 133 -5.72 -3.27 4.64
C ALA A 133 -5.61 -2.26 3.49
N LEU A 134 -6.74 -1.76 2.96
CA LEU A 134 -6.75 -0.67 1.97
C LEU A 134 -6.21 0.66 2.53
N ARG A 135 -6.49 0.98 3.79
CA ARG A 135 -5.92 2.18 4.44
C ARG A 135 -4.42 2.04 4.62
N LEU A 136 -3.97 0.89 5.12
CA LEU A 136 -2.55 0.54 5.24
C LEU A 136 -1.85 0.62 3.86
N ALA A 137 -2.44 0.01 2.83
CA ALA A 137 -1.92 0.04 1.46
C ALA A 137 -1.72 1.46 0.92
N ARG A 138 -2.66 2.37 1.18
CA ARG A 138 -2.56 3.78 0.76
C ARG A 138 -1.46 4.53 1.50
N GLY A 139 -1.29 4.27 2.80
CA GLY A 139 -0.18 4.83 3.58
C GLY A 139 1.17 4.31 3.10
N TRP A 140 1.31 3.00 2.97
CA TRP A 140 2.54 2.34 2.54
C TRP A 140 2.93 2.74 1.11
N VAL A 141 1.99 2.75 0.14
CA VAL A 141 2.31 3.16 -1.24
C VAL A 141 2.77 4.62 -1.30
N ARG A 142 2.26 5.49 -0.42
CA ARG A 142 2.70 6.88 -0.30
C ARG A 142 4.15 6.95 0.18
N GLN A 143 4.53 6.15 1.17
CA GLN A 143 5.91 6.09 1.69
C GLN A 143 6.89 5.62 0.61
N ILE A 144 6.64 4.47 -0.03
CA ILE A 144 7.55 3.93 -1.05
C ILE A 144 7.63 4.83 -2.29
N THR A 145 6.53 5.51 -2.66
CA THR A 145 6.54 6.49 -3.77
C THR A 145 7.34 7.74 -3.40
N ALA A 146 7.22 8.23 -2.18
CA ALA A 146 7.99 9.39 -1.72
C ALA A 146 9.49 9.10 -1.75
N GLU A 147 9.89 7.92 -1.29
CA GLU A 147 11.29 7.47 -1.34
C GLU A 147 11.79 7.29 -2.78
N TYR A 148 11.01 6.68 -3.68
CA TYR A 148 11.36 6.61 -5.10
C TYR A 148 11.65 7.99 -5.71
N LEU A 149 10.80 8.99 -5.40
CA LEU A 149 10.98 10.36 -5.89
C LEU A 149 12.18 11.05 -5.23
N TYR A 150 12.47 10.74 -3.98
CA TYR A 150 13.66 11.23 -3.30
C TYR A 150 14.94 10.71 -3.97
N GLN A 151 15.01 9.42 -4.28
CA GLN A 151 16.12 8.81 -5.02
C GLN A 151 16.31 9.46 -6.41
N GLN A 152 15.20 9.76 -7.10
CA GLN A 152 15.23 10.48 -8.37
C GLN A 152 15.94 11.84 -8.23
N VAL A 153 15.55 12.63 -7.23
CA VAL A 153 16.13 13.97 -7.00
C VAL A 153 17.60 13.90 -6.62
N LEU A 154 18.00 12.92 -5.78
CA LEU A 154 19.40 12.72 -5.42
C LEU A 154 20.27 12.45 -6.65
N LYS A 155 19.83 11.55 -7.55
CA LYS A 155 20.58 11.21 -8.76
C LYS A 155 20.63 12.33 -9.80
N GLU A 156 19.57 13.12 -9.92
CA GLU A 156 19.58 14.35 -10.73
C GLU A 156 20.54 15.42 -10.18
N GLY A 157 20.69 15.50 -8.86
CA GLY A 157 21.62 16.41 -8.21
C GLY A 157 23.08 16.03 -8.39
N GLU A 158 23.41 14.73 -8.39
CA GLU A 158 24.77 14.20 -8.61
C GLU A 158 25.25 14.36 -10.06
N ALA A 159 24.34 14.51 -11.02
CA ALA A 159 24.65 14.63 -12.45
C ALA A 159 24.93 16.07 -12.93
N ARG A 160 24.91 17.06 -12.01
CA ARG A 160 25.17 18.48 -12.28
C ARG A 160 26.52 18.92 -11.73
#